data_AF-A0A966WYH1-F1
#
_entry.id   AF-A0A966WYH1-F1
#
_cell.length_a   1.000
_cell.length_b   1.000
_cell.length_c   1.000
_cell.angle_alpha   90.00
_cell.angle_beta   90.00
_cell.angle_gamma   90.00
#
_symmetry.space_group_name_H-M   'P 1'
#
loop_
_entity.id
_entity.type
_entity.pdbx_description
1 polymer ?
#
loop_
_entity_poly.entity_id
_entity_poly.type
_entity_poly.pdbx_seq_one_letter_code
_entity_poly.pdbx_strand_id
1 'polypeptide(L)'
;MKVADFYHQECKARGYQPDPAQEQAIVRLQQCEDQWVAYKEIRSNALTKKIFHPELPRGVYLWGGVGRGKSFLMDCFYEASPVTKKIRIHFHEFMREVHRELHELSGLADPLDELALRIAERYRLICFDEFHINDIADAMIMYRLLKALFIDRVQFIMTSNYRPDQLYPNGLHRDRLLP
;
A
#
# COMPACT_ATOMS: atom_id res chain seq x y z
N MET A 1 -10.42 -2.23 -16.85
CA MET A 1 -9.78 -3.49 -17.24
C MET A 1 -9.30 -4.13 -15.95
N LYS A 2 -9.53 -5.43 -15.76
CA LYS A 2 -9.22 -6.10 -14.49
C LYS A 2 -7.71 -6.30 -14.33
N VAL A 3 -7.24 -6.49 -13.09
CA VAL A 3 -5.82 -6.78 -12.78
C VAL A 3 -5.35 -8.01 -13.54
N ALA A 4 -6.17 -9.07 -13.56
CA ALA A 4 -5.85 -10.31 -14.28
C ALA A 4 -5.73 -10.09 -15.79
N ASP A 5 -6.57 -9.24 -16.38
CA ASP A 5 -6.49 -8.94 -17.83
C ASP A 5 -5.16 -8.26 -18.15
N PHE A 6 -4.76 -7.26 -17.35
CA PHE A 6 -3.46 -6.58 -17.49
C PHE A 6 -2.29 -7.56 -17.39
N TYR A 7 -2.31 -8.46 -16.41
CA TYR A 7 -1.26 -9.47 -16.25
C TYR A 7 -1.11 -10.35 -17.49
N HIS A 8 -2.19 -10.95 -17.97
CA HIS A 8 -2.14 -11.83 -19.14
C HIS A 8 -1.75 -11.09 -20.42
N GLN A 9 -2.24 -9.85 -20.59
CA GLN A 9 -1.88 -9.02 -21.73
C GLN A 9 -0.39 -8.66 -21.72
N GLU A 10 0.16 -8.24 -20.57
CA GLU A 10 1.57 -7.91 -20.43
C GLU A 10 2.47 -9.14 -20.56
N CYS A 11 2.09 -10.30 -19.99
CA CYS A 11 2.80 -11.55 -20.19
C CYS A 11 2.90 -11.90 -21.68
N LYS A 12 1.79 -11.79 -22.41
CA LYS A 12 1.77 -12.03 -23.87
C LYS A 12 2.61 -11.01 -24.63
N ALA A 13 2.51 -9.73 -24.29
CA ALA A 13 3.25 -8.66 -24.96
C ALA A 13 4.77 -8.77 -24.76
N ARG A 14 5.21 -9.21 -23.58
CA ARG A 14 6.63 -9.34 -23.22
C ARG A 14 7.20 -10.74 -23.44
N GLY A 15 6.38 -11.70 -23.89
CA GLY A 15 6.77 -13.09 -24.07
C GLY A 15 7.07 -13.83 -22.76
N TYR A 16 6.51 -13.37 -21.64
CA TYR A 16 6.66 -14.04 -20.36
C TYR A 16 5.71 -15.24 -20.25
N GLN A 17 6.18 -16.31 -19.61
CA GLN A 17 5.32 -17.42 -19.25
C GLN A 17 4.66 -17.14 -17.90
N PRO A 18 3.32 -17.33 -17.78
CA PRO A 18 2.64 -17.22 -16.49
C PRO A 18 3.24 -18.17 -15.46
N ASP A 19 3.46 -17.67 -14.25
CA ASP A 19 4.01 -18.43 -13.12
C ASP A 19 2.89 -18.75 -12.12
N PRO A 20 2.76 -20.00 -11.62
CA PRO A 20 1.67 -20.35 -10.71
C PRO A 20 1.62 -19.54 -9.41
N ALA A 21 2.76 -19.09 -8.87
CA ALA A 21 2.79 -18.26 -7.67
C ALA A 21 2.37 -16.81 -8.00
N GLN A 22 2.76 -16.30 -9.17
CA GLN A 22 2.26 -15.02 -9.68
C GLN A 22 0.74 -15.05 -9.90
N GLU A 23 0.19 -16.11 -10.47
CA GLU A 23 -1.26 -16.27 -10.66
C GLU A 23 -2.03 -16.21 -9.33
N GLN A 24 -1.53 -16.88 -8.28
CA GLN A 24 -2.13 -16.80 -6.94
C GLN A 24 -2.10 -15.37 -6.39
N ALA A 25 -1.00 -14.65 -6.60
CA ALA A 25 -0.89 -13.24 -6.21
C ALA A 25 -1.86 -12.36 -7.01
N ILE A 26 -2.01 -12.58 -8.32
CA ILE A 26 -2.97 -11.89 -9.18
C ILE A 26 -4.40 -12.10 -8.70
N VAL A 27 -4.79 -13.31 -8.30
CA VAL A 27 -6.12 -13.57 -7.71
C VAL A 27 -6.35 -12.68 -6.49
N ARG A 28 -5.36 -12.58 -5.60
CA ARG A 28 -5.51 -11.75 -4.39
C ARG A 28 -5.54 -10.25 -4.68
N LEU A 29 -4.77 -9.79 -5.69
CA LEU A 29 -4.78 -8.40 -6.16
C LEU A 29 -6.10 -8.07 -6.88
N GLN A 30 -6.64 -9.00 -7.66
CA GLN A 30 -7.94 -8.85 -8.31
C GLN A 30 -9.06 -8.69 -7.28
N GLN A 31 -9.08 -9.52 -6.24
CA GLN A 31 -10.04 -9.38 -5.14
C GLN A 31 -9.92 -8.00 -4.45
N CYS A 32 -8.71 -7.48 -4.29
CA CYS A 32 -8.50 -6.14 -3.75
C CYS A 32 -9.06 -5.06 -4.68
N GLU A 33 -8.84 -5.19 -5.99
CA GLU A 33 -9.39 -4.27 -7.00
C GLU A 33 -10.92 -4.31 -7.04
N ASP A 34 -11.53 -5.50 -7.04
CA ASP A 34 -12.99 -5.68 -6.98
C ASP A 34 -13.59 -5.00 -5.73
N GLN A 35 -12.92 -5.13 -4.57
CA GLN A 35 -13.32 -4.42 -3.34
C GLN A 35 -13.24 -2.91 -3.49
N TRP A 36 -12.22 -2.38 -4.18
CA TRP A 36 -12.10 -0.96 -4.47
C TRP A 36 -13.18 -0.44 -5.41
N VAL A 37 -13.56 -1.23 -6.42
CA VAL A 37 -14.67 -0.90 -7.32
C VAL A 37 -15.96 -0.79 -6.53
N ALA A 38 -16.30 -1.81 -5.74
CA ALA A 38 -17.49 -1.81 -4.89
C ALA A 38 -17.50 -0.64 -3.89
N TYR A 39 -16.35 -0.36 -3.25
CA TYR A 39 -16.18 0.77 -2.35
C TYR A 39 -16.48 2.12 -3.03
N LYS A 40 -15.96 2.31 -4.25
CA LYS A 40 -16.15 3.53 -5.03
C LYS A 40 -17.59 3.69 -5.51
N GLU A 41 -18.25 2.59 -5.88
CA GLU A 41 -19.67 2.58 -6.28
C GLU A 41 -20.57 3.03 -5.12
N ILE A 42 -20.37 2.48 -3.92
CA ILE A 42 -21.12 2.90 -2.72
C ILE A 42 -20.89 4.38 -2.42
N ARG A 43 -19.65 4.85 -2.57
CA ARG A 43 -19.25 6.24 -2.31
C ARG A 43 -19.31 7.14 -3.55
N SER A 44 -20.06 6.79 -4.58
CA SER A 44 -20.16 7.60 -5.81
C SER A 44 -20.94 8.90 -5.60
N ASN A 45 -21.96 8.89 -4.72
CA ASN A 45 -22.87 10.02 -4.49
C ASN A 45 -22.61 10.73 -3.16
N ALA A 46 -22.86 12.04 -3.09
CA ALA A 46 -22.65 12.85 -1.89
C ALA A 46 -23.54 12.40 -0.71
N LEU A 47 -24.77 11.96 -0.99
CA LEU A 47 -25.71 11.42 -0.01
C LEU A 47 -25.21 10.08 0.55
N THR A 48 -24.81 9.15 -0.32
CA THR A 48 -24.32 7.84 0.12
C THR A 48 -22.98 7.93 0.84
N LYS A 49 -22.10 8.88 0.49
CA LYS A 49 -20.87 9.17 1.24
C LYS A 49 -21.09 9.56 2.70
N LYS A 50 -22.22 10.21 3.01
CA LYS A 50 -22.59 10.67 4.36
C LYS A 50 -23.34 9.62 5.18
N ILE A 51 -24.06 8.71 4.51
CA ILE A 51 -24.90 7.70 5.16
C ILE A 51 -24.15 6.36 5.28
N PHE A 52 -23.36 6.01 4.27
CA PHE A 52 -22.66 4.73 4.19
C PHE A 52 -21.16 4.91 4.38
N HIS A 53 -20.65 4.25 5.40
CA HIS A 53 -19.23 4.10 5.68
C HIS A 53 -18.82 2.65 5.42
N PRO A 54 -18.71 2.22 4.15
CA PRO A 54 -18.27 0.86 3.85
C PRO A 54 -16.88 0.59 4.44
N GLU A 55 -16.58 -0.66 4.75
CA GLU A 55 -15.24 -1.04 5.19
C GLU A 55 -14.19 -0.72 4.12
N LEU A 56 -12.97 -0.41 4.55
CA LEU A 56 -11.88 -0.19 3.61
C LEU A 56 -11.48 -1.52 2.96
N PRO A 57 -11.23 -1.53 1.64
CA PRO A 57 -10.68 -2.70 0.96
C PRO A 57 -9.41 -3.20 1.63
N ARG A 58 -9.27 -4.52 1.83
CA ARG A 58 -8.09 -5.07 2.50
C ARG A 58 -6.89 -5.02 1.57
N GLY A 59 -5.83 -4.35 2.02
CA GLY A 59 -4.54 -4.31 1.36
C GLY A 59 -3.93 -5.69 1.09
N VAL A 60 -2.85 -5.69 0.32
CA VAL A 60 -2.09 -6.89 -0.08
C VAL A 60 -0.61 -6.67 0.21
N TYR A 61 0.01 -7.63 0.87
CA TYR A 61 1.45 -7.67 1.11
C TYR A 61 2.05 -8.80 0.29
N LEU A 62 2.72 -8.45 -0.81
CA LEU A 62 3.40 -9.37 -1.72
C LEU A 62 4.83 -9.57 -1.26
N TRP A 63 5.21 -10.82 -0.98
CA TRP A 63 6.58 -11.13 -0.59
C TRP A 63 7.16 -12.28 -1.40
N GLY A 64 8.48 -12.29 -1.51
CA GLY A 64 9.22 -13.32 -2.23
C GLY A 64 10.60 -12.82 -2.62
N GLY A 65 11.51 -13.72 -2.98
CA GLY A 65 12.89 -13.37 -3.33
C GLY A 65 13.03 -12.38 -4.50
N VAL A 66 14.26 -11.94 -4.73
CA VAL A 66 14.63 -11.07 -5.86
C VAL A 66 14.28 -11.77 -7.19
N GLY A 67 13.84 -10.99 -8.19
CA GLY A 67 13.55 -11.51 -9.53
C GLY A 67 12.24 -12.28 -9.69
N ARG A 68 11.37 -12.32 -8.66
CA ARG A 68 10.08 -13.06 -8.70
C ARG A 68 8.93 -12.31 -9.39
N GLY A 69 9.17 -11.11 -9.92
CA GLY A 69 8.17 -10.32 -10.63
C GLY A 69 7.22 -9.50 -9.74
N LYS A 70 7.52 -9.31 -8.44
CA LYS A 70 6.66 -8.55 -7.52
C LYS A 70 6.33 -7.14 -8.03
N SER A 71 7.33 -6.41 -8.53
CA SER A 71 7.16 -5.07 -9.09
C SER A 71 6.29 -5.07 -10.35
N PHE A 72 6.36 -6.13 -11.15
CA PHE A 72 5.48 -6.34 -12.31
C PHE A 72 4.02 -6.61 -11.89
N LEU A 73 3.81 -7.44 -10.86
CA LEU A 73 2.46 -7.65 -10.30
C LEU A 73 1.89 -6.35 -9.73
N MET A 74 2.74 -5.54 -9.09
CA MET A 74 2.37 -4.21 -8.61
C MET A 74 2.01 -3.27 -9.77
N ASP A 75 2.72 -3.29 -10.91
CA ASP A 75 2.35 -2.53 -12.12
C ASP A 75 0.92 -2.87 -12.54
N CYS A 76 0.61 -4.17 -12.68
CA CYS A 76 -0.69 -4.65 -13.12
C CYS A 76 -1.82 -4.16 -12.20
N PHE A 77 -1.62 -4.22 -10.88
CA PHE A 77 -2.59 -3.71 -9.92
C PHE A 77 -2.70 -2.19 -9.95
N TYR A 78 -1.56 -1.49 -10.00
CA TYR A 78 -1.55 -0.04 -9.97
C TYR A 78 -2.31 0.53 -11.17
N GLU A 79 -2.10 0.00 -12.37
CA GLU A 79 -2.80 0.45 -13.58
C GLU A 79 -4.30 0.11 -13.54
N ALA A 80 -4.67 -1.09 -13.07
CA ALA A 80 -6.06 -1.51 -12.98
C ALA A 80 -6.87 -0.75 -11.91
N SER A 81 -6.23 -0.31 -10.83
CA SER A 81 -6.91 0.24 -9.65
C SER A 81 -7.79 1.46 -9.99
N PRO A 82 -9.08 1.47 -9.58
CA PRO A 82 -10.02 2.56 -9.87
C PRO A 82 -9.81 3.82 -9.02
N VAL A 83 -8.85 3.77 -8.08
CA VAL A 83 -8.52 4.87 -7.17
C VAL A 83 -7.75 5.95 -7.91
N THR A 84 -8.22 7.19 -7.85
CA THR A 84 -7.56 8.33 -8.52
C THR A 84 -6.46 8.93 -7.66
N LYS A 85 -6.70 9.08 -6.36
CA LYS A 85 -5.71 9.52 -5.36
C LYS A 85 -4.82 8.35 -4.98
N LYS A 86 -3.92 7.94 -5.88
CA LYS A 86 -2.96 6.87 -5.64
C LYS A 86 -1.54 7.31 -5.95
N ILE A 87 -0.58 6.71 -5.24
CA ILE A 87 0.84 6.87 -5.53
C ILE A 87 1.52 5.52 -5.41
N ARG A 88 2.53 5.30 -6.26
CA ARG A 88 3.52 4.24 -6.10
C ARG A 88 4.87 4.88 -5.81
N ILE A 89 5.54 4.40 -4.77
CA ILE A 89 6.80 4.97 -4.30
C ILE A 89 7.64 3.89 -3.64
N HIS A 90 8.96 3.98 -3.72
CA HIS A 90 9.83 3.10 -2.95
C HIS A 90 9.78 3.48 -1.47
N PHE A 91 9.82 2.49 -0.57
CA PHE A 91 9.68 2.75 0.87
C PHE A 91 10.72 3.74 1.42
N HIS A 92 11.98 3.64 1.01
CA HIS A 92 13.05 4.54 1.46
C HIS A 92 12.85 5.99 0.98
N GLU A 93 12.29 6.19 -0.22
CA GLU A 93 11.94 7.52 -0.73
C GLU A 93 10.82 8.12 0.11
N PHE A 94 9.77 7.33 0.40
CA PHE A 94 8.69 7.74 1.30
C PHE A 94 9.21 8.17 2.67
N MET A 95 10.11 7.39 3.28
CA MET A 95 10.69 7.73 4.58
C MET A 95 11.48 9.05 4.54
N ARG A 96 12.22 9.32 3.46
CA ARG A 96 12.91 10.60 3.29
C ARG A 96 11.93 11.77 3.25
N GLU A 97 10.78 11.61 2.59
CA GLU A 97 9.73 12.64 2.57
C GLU A 97 9.09 12.84 3.93
N VAL A 98 8.79 11.74 4.64
CA VAL A 98 8.25 11.77 6.00
C VAL A 98 9.18 12.53 6.93
N HIS A 99 10.48 12.22 6.93
CA HIS A 99 11.46 12.94 7.77
C HIS A 99 11.54 14.43 7.44
N ARG A 100 11.51 14.79 6.16
CA ARG A 100 11.49 16.19 5.71
C ARG A 100 10.25 16.92 6.21
N GLU A 101 9.05 16.37 5.99
CA GLU A 101 7.79 17.00 6.39
C GLU A 101 7.67 17.06 7.93
N LEU A 102 8.12 16.04 8.66
CA LEU A 102 8.16 16.09 10.13
C LEU A 102 9.08 17.19 10.67
N HIS A 103 10.19 17.48 9.99
CA HIS A 103 11.06 18.58 10.36
C HIS A 103 10.37 19.94 10.19
N GLU A 104 9.61 20.12 9.11
CA GLU A 104 8.79 21.32 8.85
C GLU A 104 7.64 21.48 9.85
N LEU A 105 7.10 20.36 10.34
CA LEU A 105 6.06 20.31 11.36
C LEU A 105 6.60 20.38 12.80
N SER A 106 7.90 20.62 12.97
CA SER A 106 8.51 20.72 14.29
C SER A 106 7.86 21.84 15.12
N GLY A 107 7.50 21.51 16.36
CA GLY A 107 6.80 22.43 17.27
C GLY A 107 5.29 22.22 17.36
N LEU A 108 4.68 21.40 16.50
CA LEU A 108 3.33 20.88 16.75
C LEU A 108 3.34 19.83 17.86
N ALA A 109 2.23 19.71 18.59
CA ALA A 109 2.08 18.68 19.62
C ALA A 109 2.10 17.26 19.01
N ASP A 110 1.39 17.08 17.88
CA ASP A 110 1.22 15.78 17.22
C ASP A 110 1.57 15.86 15.72
N PRO A 111 2.86 16.02 15.36
CA PRO A 111 3.28 16.24 13.97
C PRO A 111 3.01 15.05 13.04
N LEU A 112 2.96 13.83 13.58
CA LEU A 112 2.65 12.63 12.79
C LEU A 112 1.17 12.56 12.40
N ASP A 113 0.27 13.04 13.25
CA ASP A 113 -1.16 13.05 12.97
C ASP A 113 -1.48 14.13 11.94
N GLU A 114 -0.87 15.30 12.06
CA GLU A 114 -0.92 16.35 11.03
C GLU A 114 -0.35 15.87 9.69
N LEU A 115 0.79 15.17 9.71
CA LEU A 115 1.36 14.59 8.49
C LEU A 115 0.43 13.54 7.86
N ALA A 116 -0.21 12.69 8.67
CA ALA A 116 -1.15 11.69 8.18
C ALA A 116 -2.35 12.35 7.47
N LEU A 117 -2.90 13.43 8.03
CA LEU A 117 -3.95 14.23 7.40
C LEU A 117 -3.51 14.76 6.03
N ARG A 118 -2.32 15.39 5.95
CA ARG A 118 -1.75 15.91 4.69
C ARG A 118 -1.54 14.82 3.65
N ILE A 119 -1.07 13.65 4.06
CA ILE A 119 -0.92 12.49 3.18
C ILE A 119 -2.29 11.99 2.72
N ALA A 120 -3.30 11.90 3.60
CA ALA A 120 -4.64 11.43 3.30
C ALA A 120 -5.44 12.37 2.37
N GLU A 121 -5.08 13.65 2.36
CA GLU A 121 -5.57 14.62 1.37
C GLU A 121 -5.01 14.33 -0.03
N ARG A 122 -3.72 13.98 -0.12
CA ARG A 122 -3.04 13.64 -1.38
C ARG A 122 -3.43 12.25 -1.89
N TYR A 123 -3.46 11.26 -1.01
CA TYR A 123 -3.53 9.84 -1.37
C TYR A 123 -4.58 9.08 -0.54
N ARG A 124 -5.24 8.11 -1.18
CA ARG A 124 -6.14 7.12 -0.57
C ARG A 124 -5.63 5.70 -0.72
N LEU A 125 -4.70 5.50 -1.64
CA LEU A 125 -4.00 4.25 -1.89
C LEU A 125 -2.51 4.55 -2.06
N ILE A 126 -1.68 3.91 -1.24
CA ILE A 126 -0.22 4.00 -1.34
C ILE A 126 0.32 2.61 -1.67
N CYS A 127 1.02 2.51 -2.79
CA CYS A 127 1.66 1.29 -3.26
C CYS A 127 3.15 1.37 -2.96
N PHE A 128 3.58 0.75 -1.86
CA PHE A 128 5.00 0.70 -1.51
C PHE A 128 5.71 -0.40 -2.31
N ASP A 129 6.75 -0.01 -3.04
CA ASP A 129 7.70 -0.95 -3.59
C ASP A 129 8.88 -1.14 -2.62
N GLU A 130 9.39 -2.36 -2.55
CA GLU A 130 10.56 -2.74 -1.76
C GLU A 130 10.48 -2.34 -0.29
N PHE A 131 9.35 -2.62 0.36
CA PHE A 131 9.13 -2.37 1.78
C PHE A 131 10.12 -3.16 2.64
N HIS A 132 11.03 -2.46 3.31
CA HIS A 132 12.00 -3.02 4.24
C HIS A 132 12.42 -1.95 5.25
N ILE A 133 12.47 -2.30 6.53
CA ILE A 133 12.82 -1.36 7.62
C ILE A 133 14.24 -1.70 8.09
N ASN A 134 15.14 -0.72 8.04
CA ASN A 134 16.56 -0.93 8.37
C ASN A 134 16.93 -0.49 9.79
N ASP A 135 16.16 0.43 10.41
CA ASP A 135 16.47 0.96 11.74
C ASP A 135 15.23 1.11 12.62
N ILE A 136 15.46 1.18 13.93
CA ILE A 136 14.42 1.25 14.96
C ILE A 136 13.64 2.58 14.94
N ALA A 137 14.29 3.68 14.57
CA ALA A 137 13.66 5.00 14.59
C ALA A 137 12.62 5.09 13.47
N ASP A 138 12.99 4.66 12.26
CA ASP A 138 12.09 4.51 11.12
C ASP A 138 10.95 3.54 11.43
N ALA A 139 11.24 2.43 12.11
CA ALA A 139 10.21 1.47 12.54
C ALA A 139 9.15 2.13 13.44
N MET A 140 9.57 2.93 14.43
CA MET A 140 8.67 3.61 15.36
C MET A 140 7.84 4.70 14.68
N ILE A 141 8.47 5.48 13.80
CA ILE A 141 7.79 6.52 13.00
C ILE A 141 6.75 5.85 12.10
N MET A 142 7.14 4.82 11.37
CA MET A 142 6.23 4.12 10.46
C MET A 142 5.06 3.47 11.18
N TYR A 143 5.30 2.82 12.32
CA TYR A 143 4.21 2.23 13.09
C TYR A 143 3.13 3.27 13.43
N ARG A 144 3.55 4.42 13.98
CA ARG A 144 2.62 5.49 14.35
C ARG A 144 1.94 6.11 13.12
N LEU A 145 2.72 6.37 12.07
CA LEU A 145 2.21 6.99 10.85
C LEU A 145 1.20 6.08 10.13
N LEU A 146 1.51 4.80 9.96
CA LEU A 146 0.58 3.84 9.34
C LEU A 146 -0.72 3.75 10.12
N LYS A 147 -0.66 3.73 11.46
CA LYS A 147 -1.85 3.74 12.32
C LYS A 147 -2.72 4.98 12.08
N ALA A 148 -2.12 6.17 12.03
CA ALA A 148 -2.84 7.41 11.75
C ALA A 148 -3.43 7.39 10.31
N LEU A 149 -2.65 6.96 9.33
CA LEU A 149 -3.10 6.82 7.93
C LEU A 149 -4.28 5.84 7.78
N PHE A 150 -4.31 4.74 8.52
CA PHE A 150 -5.47 3.83 8.53
C PHE A 150 -6.72 4.49 9.10
N ILE A 151 -6.60 5.27 10.18
CA ILE A 151 -7.70 6.06 10.75
C ILE A 151 -8.24 7.05 9.69
N ASP A 152 -7.33 7.71 8.98
CA ASP A 152 -7.66 8.65 7.91
C ASP A 152 -8.05 7.98 6.59
N ARG A 153 -8.21 6.65 6.60
CA ARG A 153 -8.71 5.84 5.50
C ARG A 153 -7.81 5.85 4.27
N VAL A 154 -6.51 5.76 4.49
CA VAL A 154 -5.49 5.45 3.50
C VAL A 154 -5.16 3.97 3.59
N GLN A 155 -5.12 3.29 2.45
CA GLN A 155 -4.85 1.87 2.36
C GLN A 155 -3.54 1.61 1.60
N PHE A 156 -2.92 0.46 1.87
CA PHE A 156 -1.63 0.10 1.33
C PHE A 156 -1.65 -1.19 0.53
N ILE A 157 -0.84 -1.22 -0.53
CA ILE A 157 -0.32 -2.45 -1.15
C ILE A 157 1.20 -2.39 -1.03
N MET A 158 1.83 -3.50 -0.71
CA MET A 158 3.26 -3.52 -0.44
C MET A 158 3.92 -4.68 -1.18
N THR A 159 5.12 -4.46 -1.71
CA THR A 159 6.04 -5.53 -2.13
C THR A 159 7.22 -5.60 -1.16
N SER A 160 7.76 -6.79 -0.90
CA SER A 160 8.97 -6.95 -0.09
C SER A 160 9.75 -8.20 -0.46
N ASN A 161 11.06 -8.17 -0.21
CA ASN A 161 11.89 -9.38 -0.25
C ASN A 161 11.80 -10.20 1.05
N TYR A 162 11.16 -9.66 2.09
CA TYR A 162 11.04 -10.27 3.40
C TYR A 162 9.58 -10.64 3.70
N ARG A 163 9.39 -11.76 4.40
CA ARG A 163 8.10 -12.10 4.98
C ARG A 163 7.72 -11.07 6.05
N PRO A 164 6.41 -10.86 6.36
CA PRO A 164 6.01 -9.90 7.38
C PRO A 164 6.69 -10.11 8.74
N ASP A 165 6.85 -11.37 9.16
CA ASP A 165 7.52 -11.74 10.40
C ASP A 165 9.04 -11.45 10.39
N GLN A 166 9.63 -11.23 9.22
CA GLN A 166 11.06 -10.98 9.01
C GLN A 166 11.36 -9.52 8.64
N LEU A 167 10.36 -8.64 8.60
CA LEU A 167 10.55 -7.23 8.26
C LEU A 167 11.38 -6.45 9.27
N TYR A 168 11.34 -6.88 10.54
CA TYR A 168 12.10 -6.25 11.62
C TYR A 168 12.51 -7.32 12.65
N PRO A 169 13.50 -8.17 12.32
CA PRO A 169 13.89 -9.29 13.17
C PRO A 169 14.48 -8.77 14.48
N ASN A 170 13.94 -9.23 15.62
CA ASN A 170 14.34 -8.82 16.99
C ASN A 170 14.11 -7.34 17.34
N GLY A 171 13.18 -6.70 16.64
CA GLY A 171 12.78 -5.33 16.91
C GLY A 171 12.11 -5.08 18.25
N LEU A 172 12.38 -3.93 18.87
CA LEU A 172 11.59 -3.46 20.00
C LEU A 172 10.14 -3.22 19.55
N HIS A 173 9.14 -3.77 20.28
CA HIS A 173 7.71 -3.72 19.91
C HIS A 173 7.32 -4.39 18.58
N ARG A 174 8.03 -5.42 18.16
CA ARG A 174 7.77 -6.23 16.94
C ARG A 174 6.31 -6.69 16.80
N ASP A 175 5.66 -7.04 17.91
CA ASP A 175 4.26 -7.44 18.00
C ASP A 175 3.30 -6.41 17.38
N ARG A 176 3.69 -5.14 17.33
CA ARG A 176 2.86 -4.05 16.82
C ARG A 176 2.96 -3.85 15.31
N LEU A 177 3.96 -4.44 14.66
CA LEU A 177 4.25 -4.28 13.23
C LEU A 177 3.73 -5.43 12.36
N LEU A 178 3.19 -6.48 12.98
CA LEU A 178 2.63 -7.63 12.27
C LEU A 178 1.15 -7.37 11.90
N PRO A 179 0.71 -7.81 10.71
CA PRO A 179 -0.69 -7.69 10.28
C PRO A 179 -1.66 -8.57 11.08
#